data_AF-A0A8S2AXP6-F1
#
_entry.id   AF-A0A8S2AXP6-F1
#
_cell.length_a   1.000
_cell.length_b   1.000
_cell.length_c   1.000
_cell.angle_alpha   90.00
_cell.angle_beta   90.00
_cell.angle_gamma   90.00
#
_symmetry.space_group_name_H-M   'P 1'
#
loop_
_entity.id
_entity.type
_entity.pdbx_description
1 polymer ?
#
loop_
_entity_poly.entity_id
_entity_poly.type
_entity_poly.pdbx_seq_one_letter_code
_entity_poly.pdbx_strand_id
1 'polypeptide(L)'
;MAYNNFTRLDAQSAAEKAVSVIGLGYYLCSDVRFSACKTTPDGSRLVEIVPTRNRDLVFPGGIVVNNVSSSIKCDKGEHVGEV
;
A
#
# COMPACT_ATOMS: atom_id res chain seq x y z
N MET A 1 -18.70 13.09 -8.40
CA MET A 1 -17.65 12.09 -8.62
C MET A 1 -18.34 10.75 -8.79
N ALA A 2 -18.37 10.21 -10.02
CA ALA A 2 -19.09 8.98 -10.31
C ALA A 2 -18.35 7.79 -9.69
N TYR A 3 -19.02 7.10 -8.77
CA TYR A 3 -18.59 5.79 -8.29
C TYR A 3 -18.74 4.80 -9.45
N ASN A 4 -17.64 4.54 -10.16
CA ASN A 4 -17.64 3.55 -11.23
C ASN A 4 -17.84 2.15 -10.64
N ASN A 5 -18.89 1.50 -11.12
CA ASN A 5 -19.14 0.07 -10.98
C ASN A 5 -17.85 -0.70 -11.30
N PHE A 6 -17.43 -1.58 -10.39
CA PHE A 6 -16.32 -2.51 -10.63
C PHE A 6 -16.78 -3.54 -11.66
N THR A 7 -16.71 -3.20 -12.94
CA THR A 7 -16.71 -4.18 -14.00
C THR A 7 -15.42 -4.97 -13.86
N ARG A 8 -15.55 -6.19 -13.34
CA ARG A 8 -14.44 -7.13 -13.24
C ARG A 8 -13.98 -7.42 -14.67
N LEU A 9 -12.81 -6.91 -15.04
CA LEU A 9 -12.17 -7.21 -16.31
C LEU A 9 -11.97 -8.73 -16.42
N ASP A 10 -12.16 -9.28 -17.61
CA ASP A 10 -11.65 -10.63 -17.90
C ASP A 10 -10.11 -10.65 -17.81
N ALA A 11 -9.52 -11.84 -17.79
CA ALA A 11 -8.09 -11.99 -17.59
C ALA A 11 -7.24 -11.28 -18.67
N GLN A 12 -7.70 -11.28 -19.92
CA GLN A 12 -6.99 -10.65 -21.04
C GLN A 12 -7.04 -9.13 -20.91
N SER A 13 -8.25 -8.57 -20.74
CA SER A 13 -8.47 -7.14 -20.57
C SER A 13 -7.72 -6.58 -19.34
N ALA A 14 -7.65 -7.37 -18.25
CA ALA A 14 -6.89 -7.00 -17.05
C ALA A 14 -5.38 -6.96 -17.33
N ALA A 15 -4.85 -7.95 -18.05
CA ALA A 15 -3.43 -8.00 -18.41
C ALA A 15 -3.03 -6.85 -19.33
N GLU A 16 -3.81 -6.58 -20.37
CA GLU A 16 -3.59 -5.45 -21.29
C GLU A 16 -3.60 -4.11 -20.55
N LYS A 17 -4.57 -3.93 -19.66
CA LYS A 17 -4.65 -2.72 -18.83
C LYS A 17 -3.41 -2.57 -17.97
N ALA A 18 -2.99 -3.63 -17.27
CA ALA A 18 -1.82 -3.62 -16.41
C ALA A 18 -0.53 -3.23 -17.16
N VAL A 19 -0.32 -3.77 -18.36
CA VAL A 19 0.85 -3.42 -19.19
C VAL A 19 0.80 -1.97 -19.65
N SER A 20 -0.37 -1.48 -20.08
CA SER A 20 -0.54 -0.13 -20.63
C SER A 20 -0.24 1.01 -19.64
N VAL A 21 -0.29 0.72 -18.33
CA VAL A 21 -0.14 1.73 -17.28
C VAL A 21 1.26 1.75 -16.67
N ILE A 22 2.17 0.85 -17.08
CA ILE A 22 3.55 0.85 -16.59
C ILE A 22 4.21 2.20 -16.90
N GLY A 23 4.87 2.80 -15.89
CA GLY A 23 5.54 4.10 -16.02
C GLY A 23 4.64 5.33 -15.90
N LEU A 24 3.32 5.15 -15.74
CA LEU A 24 2.41 6.25 -15.42
C LEU A 24 2.50 6.62 -13.94
N GLY A 25 2.10 7.86 -13.61
CA GLY A 25 1.90 8.28 -12.23
C GLY A 25 0.61 7.69 -11.66
N TYR A 26 0.66 7.26 -10.40
CA TYR A 26 -0.47 6.70 -9.66
C TYR A 26 -0.79 7.56 -8.45
N TYR A 27 -2.08 7.74 -8.19
CA TYR A 27 -2.52 8.32 -6.93
C TYR A 27 -2.76 7.18 -5.94
N LEU A 28 -1.74 6.90 -5.13
CA LEU A 28 -1.68 5.71 -4.27
C LEU A 28 -2.94 5.49 -3.44
N CYS A 29 -3.56 6.54 -2.88
CA CYS A 29 -4.75 6.39 -2.03
C CYS A 29 -6.05 6.09 -2.81
N SER A 30 -6.09 6.39 -4.12
CA SER A 30 -7.23 6.06 -5.00
C SER A 30 -7.03 4.71 -5.67
N ASP A 31 -5.78 4.40 -6.03
CA ASP A 31 -5.40 3.19 -6.74
C ASP A 31 -5.21 1.98 -5.80
N VAL A 32 -4.75 2.22 -4.56
CA VAL A 32 -4.66 1.23 -3.47
C VAL A 32 -5.73 1.49 -2.43
N ARG A 33 -6.71 0.58 -2.33
CA ARG A 33 -7.81 0.69 -1.37
C ARG A 33 -7.46 -0.02 -0.06
N PHE A 34 -7.26 0.75 1.00
CA PHE A 34 -7.05 0.19 2.33
C PHE A 34 -8.24 -0.65 2.82
N SER A 35 -9.46 -0.37 2.34
CA SER A 35 -10.65 -1.18 2.62
C SER A 35 -10.67 -2.55 1.93
N ALA A 36 -9.82 -2.76 0.93
CA ALA A 36 -9.70 -4.05 0.23
C ALA A 36 -8.57 -4.94 0.81
N CYS A 37 -7.87 -4.49 1.86
CA CYS A 37 -6.87 -5.28 2.55
C CYS A 37 -7.46 -6.59 3.06
N LYS A 38 -6.75 -7.70 2.82
CA LYS A 38 -7.19 -9.03 3.23
C LYS A 38 -6.51 -9.44 4.53
N THR A 39 -7.28 -10.08 5.39
CA THR A 39 -6.78 -10.86 6.52
C THR A 39 -6.81 -12.34 6.16
N THR A 40 -6.14 -13.14 6.96
CA THR A 40 -6.39 -14.58 7.03
C THR A 40 -7.85 -14.85 7.45
N PRO A 41 -8.36 -16.10 7.29
CA PRO A 41 -9.72 -16.45 7.69
C PRO A 41 -10.04 -16.20 9.17
N ASP A 42 -9.04 -16.21 10.04
CA ASP A 42 -9.17 -15.92 11.48
C ASP A 42 -9.03 -14.42 11.83
N GLY A 43 -8.91 -13.55 10.82
CA GLY A 43 -8.78 -12.09 11.01
C GLY A 43 -7.37 -11.61 11.33
N SER A 44 -6.36 -12.50 11.34
CA SER A 44 -4.97 -12.13 11.54
C SER A 44 -4.28 -11.60 10.27
N ARG A 45 -3.04 -11.14 10.42
CA ARG A 45 -2.24 -10.59 9.31
C ARG A 45 -1.75 -11.73 8.42
N LEU A 46 -1.68 -11.49 7.12
CA LEU A 46 -1.14 -12.47 6.15
C LEU A 46 0.37 -12.74 6.35
N VAL A 47 1.08 -11.83 7.02
CA VAL A 47 2.49 -11.95 7.36
C VAL A 47 2.69 -11.64 8.84
N GLU A 48 3.59 -12.37 9.48
CA GLU A 48 3.96 -12.12 10.87
C GLU A 48 4.72 -10.79 10.98
N ILE A 49 4.27 -9.93 11.91
CA ILE A 49 4.97 -8.68 12.25
C ILE A 49 5.36 -8.79 13.72
N VAL A 50 6.65 -8.99 13.97
CA VAL A 50 7.18 -9.18 15.32
C VAL A 50 6.90 -7.95 16.19
N PRO A 51 6.17 -8.08 17.31
CA PRO A 51 5.74 -6.94 18.14
C PRO A 51 6.75 -6.57 19.24
N THR A 52 7.93 -7.18 19.27
CA THR A 52 8.82 -7.15 20.46
C THR A 52 9.49 -5.80 20.71
N ARG A 53 9.43 -4.84 19.78
CA ARG A 53 10.01 -3.50 19.90
C ARG A 53 9.15 -2.46 19.22
N ASN A 54 8.09 -2.04 19.90
CA ASN A 54 7.21 -1.00 19.38
C ASN A 54 7.81 0.40 19.63
N ARG A 55 7.56 1.31 18.71
CA ARG A 55 7.98 2.71 18.74
C ARG A 55 6.91 3.62 18.14
N ASP A 56 7.01 4.91 18.40
CA ASP A 56 6.21 5.89 17.67
C ASP A 56 6.84 6.16 16.31
N LEU A 57 6.05 6.01 15.25
CA LEU A 57 6.47 6.29 13.88
C LEU A 57 6.06 7.71 13.52
N VAL A 58 7.05 8.59 13.36
CA VAL A 58 6.86 10.01 13.06
C VAL A 58 7.03 10.24 11.56
N PHE A 59 6.03 10.90 10.96
CA PHE A 59 6.04 11.33 9.57
C PHE A 59 6.32 12.83 9.45
N PRO A 60 6.76 13.31 8.26
CA PRO A 60 6.84 14.73 7.97
C PRO A 60 5.52 15.45 8.28
N GLY A 61 5.61 16.68 8.78
CA GLY A 61 4.43 17.44 9.23
C GLY A 61 3.95 17.10 10.65
N GLY A 62 4.71 16.30 11.41
CA GLY A 62 4.44 16.04 12.83
C GLY A 62 3.36 14.99 13.10
N ILE A 63 2.96 14.22 12.09
CA ILE A 63 2.00 13.12 12.24
C ILE A 63 2.71 11.96 12.96
N VAL A 64 2.07 11.44 14.01
CA VAL A 64 2.63 10.35 14.82
C VAL A 64 1.68 9.16 14.82
N VAL A 65 2.20 7.98 14.50
CA VAL A 65 1.51 6.70 14.67
C VAL A 65 2.17 5.96 15.82
N ASN A 66 1.47 5.82 16.93
CA ASN A 66 2.02 5.21 18.13
C ASN A 66 2.10 3.67 18.03
N ASN A 67 2.98 3.08 18.83
CA ASN A 67 3.03 1.63 19.06
C ASN A 67 3.22 0.79 17.77
N VAL A 68 4.06 1.27 16.86
CA VAL A 68 4.39 0.60 15.59
C VAL A 68 5.59 -0.33 15.80
N SER A 69 5.48 -1.58 15.33
CA SER A 69 6.62 -2.52 15.35
C SER A 69 7.84 -1.93 14.64
N SER A 70 9.03 -2.13 15.22
CA SER A 70 10.31 -1.72 14.62
C SER A 70 10.59 -2.33 13.24
N SER A 71 9.89 -3.41 12.88
CA SER A 71 9.97 -4.03 11.54
C SER A 71 9.32 -3.16 10.46
N ILE A 72 8.48 -2.19 10.85
CA ILE A 72 7.89 -1.21 9.94
C ILE A 72 8.75 0.07 9.94
N LYS A 73 9.26 0.42 8.77
CA LYS A 73 10.09 1.61 8.55
C LYS A 73 9.37 2.57 7.59
N CYS A 74 9.38 3.85 7.94
CA CYS A 74 9.10 4.92 7.00
C CYS A 74 10.43 5.41 6.46
N ASP A 75 10.62 5.35 5.15
CA ASP A 75 11.76 5.93 4.46
C ASP A 75 11.33 7.25 3.81
N LYS A 76 12.26 8.21 3.68
CA LYS A 76 11.99 9.51 3.06
C LYS A 76 11.99 9.46 1.52
N GLY A 77 12.33 8.33 0.92
CA GLY A 77 12.30 8.11 -0.53
C GLY A 77 13.49 8.71 -1.27
N GLU A 78 14.60 9.01 -0.59
CA GLU A 78 15.78 9.57 -1.24
C GLU A 78 16.68 8.47 -1.81
N HIS A 79 16.26 7.94 -2.96
CA HIS A 79 17.16 7.32 -3.91
C HIS A 79 17.02 8.04 -5.25
N VAL A 80 17.87 9.05 -5.47
CA VAL A 80 18.28 9.43 -6.82
C VAL A 80 19.56 8.65 -7.07
N GLY A 81 19.52 7.68 -7.99
CA GLY A 81 20.64 6.77 -8.25
C GLY A 81 20.46 5.95 -9.51
N GLU A 82 20.76 6.59 -10.64
CA GLU A 82 21.38 6.08 -11.89
C GLU A 82 20.71 4.93 -12.67
N VAL A 83 20.06 5.30 -13.78
CA VAL A 83 20.43 4.95 -15.17
C VAL A 83 19.94 6.02 -16.13
#